data_AF-A0AAU5JN51-F1
#
_entry.id   AF-A0AAU5JN51-F1
#
_cell.length_a   1.000
_cell.length_b   1.000
_cell.length_c   1.000
_cell.angle_alpha   90.00
_cell.angle_beta   90.00
_cell.angle_gamma   90.00
#
_symmetry.space_group_name_H-M   'P 1'
#
loop_
_entity.id
_entity.type
_entity.pdbx_description
1 polymer ?
#
loop_
_entity_poly.entity_id
_entity_poly.type
_entity_poly.pdbx_seq_one_letter_code
_entity_poly.pdbx_strand_id
1 'polypeptide(L)'
;MRHEPKAWYSARTFYRWLTWENRPFEERVVLFRARSLDEAVELAERESAEYAREGDLEVLDMVQAYRISDGDEEMGAGTEVFSKLHALDLPANAFLDRYDSGPAHTQISE
;
A
#
# COMPACT_ATOMS: atom_id res chain seq x y z
N MET A 1 -27.04 13.60 12.58
CA MET A 1 -26.10 12.46 12.57
C MET A 1 -24.78 12.96 13.13
N ARG A 2 -24.23 12.35 14.19
CA ARG A 2 -22.85 12.67 14.61
C ARG A 2 -21.94 12.07 13.54
N HIS A 3 -21.15 12.90 12.86
CA HIS A 3 -20.09 12.39 12.01
C HIS A 3 -19.06 11.72 12.92
N GLU A 4 -18.72 10.47 12.66
CA GLU A 4 -17.55 9.87 13.30
C GLU A 4 -16.32 10.71 12.92
N PRO A 5 -15.42 10.96 13.89
CA PRO A 5 -14.16 11.64 13.60
C PRO A 5 -13.40 10.82 12.54
N LYS A 6 -12.72 11.52 11.64
CA LYS A 6 -11.89 10.84 10.65
C LYS A 6 -10.77 10.10 11.41
N ALA A 7 -10.30 8.98 10.86
CA ALA A 7 -9.14 8.23 11.33
C ALA A 7 -8.06 8.22 10.24
N TRP A 8 -6.82 7.94 10.64
CA TRP A 8 -5.76 7.65 9.68
C TRP A 8 -5.87 6.20 9.22
N TYR A 9 -5.83 6.02 7.90
CA TYR A 9 -5.74 4.72 7.26
C TYR A 9 -4.52 4.74 6.35
N SER A 10 -3.82 3.62 6.26
CA SER A 10 -2.97 3.36 5.11
C SER A 10 -3.70 2.48 4.11
N ALA A 11 -3.33 2.59 2.84
CA ALA A 11 -3.74 1.65 1.82
C ALA A 11 -2.52 1.17 1.03
N ARG A 12 -2.32 -0.14 0.99
CA ARG A 12 -1.34 -0.79 0.13
C ARG A 12 -1.98 -1.13 -1.22
N THR A 13 -1.37 -0.67 -2.30
CA THR A 13 -1.80 -0.85 -3.70
C THR A 13 -0.65 -1.42 -4.53
N PHE A 14 -0.98 -2.01 -5.68
CA PHE A 14 -0.05 -2.82 -6.46
C PHE A 14 -0.12 -2.46 -7.94
N TYR A 15 1.03 -2.40 -8.60
CA TYR A 15 1.15 -1.92 -9.97
C TYR A 15 2.09 -2.79 -10.81
N ARG A 16 1.90 -2.77 -12.13
CA ARG A 16 2.85 -3.26 -13.12
C ARG A 16 3.34 -2.07 -13.95
N TRP A 17 4.65 -1.84 -13.95
CA TRP A 17 5.27 -0.82 -14.79
C TRP A 17 5.27 -1.26 -16.25
N LEU A 18 4.69 -0.48 -17.17
CA LEU A 18 4.59 -0.90 -18.57
C LEU A 18 5.77 -0.45 -19.43
N THR A 19 6.45 0.63 -19.02
CA THR A 19 7.51 1.32 -19.78
C THR A 19 8.92 0.91 -19.37
N TRP A 20 9.10 0.30 -18.21
CA TRP A 20 10.41 -0.13 -17.70
C TRP A 20 10.83 -1.50 -18.24
N GLU A 21 12.14 -1.73 -18.33
CA GLU A 21 12.69 -3.04 -18.68
C GLU A 21 12.21 -4.10 -17.68
N ASN A 22 11.84 -5.30 -18.17
CA ASN A 22 11.24 -6.39 -17.40
C ASN A 22 9.87 -6.06 -16.75
N ARG A 23 9.38 -4.82 -16.93
CA ARG A 23 8.09 -4.32 -16.49
C ARG A 23 7.85 -4.57 -14.99
N PRO A 24 8.72 -4.18 -14.05
CA PRO A 24 8.65 -4.61 -12.65
C PRO A 24 7.27 -4.39 -11.98
N PHE A 25 7.02 -5.15 -10.91
CA PHE A 25 5.89 -4.90 -10.03
C PHE A 25 6.29 -3.90 -8.95
N GLU A 26 5.35 -3.04 -8.55
CA GLU A 26 5.52 -2.10 -7.47
C GLU A 26 4.41 -2.27 -6.44
N GLU A 27 4.78 -2.10 -5.17
CA GLU A 27 3.86 -1.97 -4.06
C GLU A 27 3.99 -0.56 -3.47
N ARG A 28 2.89 0.17 -3.34
CA ARG A 28 2.86 1.50 -2.71
C ARG A 28 1.96 1.50 -1.50
N VAL A 29 2.35 2.22 -0.46
CA VAL A 29 1.53 2.48 0.73
C VAL A 29 1.28 3.98 0.82
N VAL A 30 0.02 4.39 0.81
CA VAL A 30 -0.40 5.80 0.88
C VAL A 30 -1.34 6.01 2.05
N LEU A 31 -1.27 7.18 2.70
CA LEU A 31 -2.06 7.53 3.87
C LEU A 31 -3.30 8.35 3.49
N PHE A 32 -4.43 8.01 4.11
CA PHE A 32 -5.72 8.66 3.89
C PHE A 32 -6.41 9.02 5.20
N ARG A 33 -7.15 10.13 5.15
CA ARG A 33 -8.07 10.54 6.22
C ARG A 33 -9.51 10.24 5.82
N ALA A 34 -10.05 9.17 6.37
CA ALA A 34 -11.38 8.65 6.07
C ALA A 34 -12.20 8.43 7.35
N ARG A 35 -13.51 8.27 7.24
CA ARG A 35 -14.41 7.96 8.35
C ARG A 35 -14.62 6.46 8.51
N SER A 36 -14.36 5.67 7.48
CA SER A 36 -14.48 4.21 7.50
C SER A 36 -13.37 3.57 6.67
N LEU A 37 -13.22 2.25 6.84
CA LEU A 37 -12.36 1.44 5.98
C LEU A 37 -12.80 1.53 4.51
N ASP A 38 -14.11 1.47 4.24
CA ASP A 38 -14.65 1.56 2.89
C ASP A 38 -14.32 2.90 2.23
N GLU A 39 -14.49 4.04 2.96
CA GLU A 39 -14.11 5.35 2.43
C GLU A 39 -12.59 5.44 2.19
N ALA A 40 -11.76 4.80 3.03
CA ALA A 40 -10.32 4.73 2.81
C ALA A 40 -9.95 3.94 1.55
N VAL A 41 -10.64 2.82 1.30
CA VAL A 41 -10.47 2.02 0.07
C VAL A 41 -10.88 2.84 -1.16
N GLU A 42 -12.04 3.48 -1.15
CA GLU A 42 -12.49 4.32 -2.27
C GLU A 42 -11.53 5.50 -2.56
N LEU A 43 -10.97 6.10 -1.51
CA LEU A 43 -9.95 7.15 -1.65
C LEU A 43 -8.66 6.59 -2.27
N ALA A 44 -8.24 5.40 -1.83
CA ALA A 44 -7.05 4.73 -2.35
C ALA A 44 -7.21 4.29 -3.80
N GLU A 45 -8.38 3.78 -4.21
CA GLU A 45 -8.66 3.42 -5.60
C GLU A 45 -8.59 4.64 -6.53
N ARG A 46 -9.14 5.78 -6.09
CA ARG A 46 -9.06 7.03 -6.86
C ARG A 46 -7.61 7.52 -7.00
N GLU A 47 -6.86 7.59 -5.91
CA GLU A 47 -5.45 7.98 -5.95
C GLU A 47 -4.61 7.00 -6.79
N SER A 48 -4.87 5.69 -6.67
CA SER A 48 -4.19 4.65 -7.43
C SER A 48 -4.43 4.77 -8.93
N ALA A 49 -5.67 5.03 -9.34
CA ALA A 49 -6.02 5.25 -10.74
C ALA A 49 -5.36 6.52 -11.31
N GLU A 50 -5.31 7.59 -10.52
CA GLU A 50 -4.61 8.83 -10.90
C GLU A 50 -3.11 8.61 -11.06
N TYR A 51 -2.46 7.95 -10.09
CA TYR A 51 -1.04 7.60 -10.13
C TYR A 51 -0.71 6.73 -11.35
N ALA A 52 -1.50 5.69 -11.61
CA ALA A 52 -1.28 4.78 -12.72
C ALA A 52 -1.41 5.47 -14.09
N ARG A 53 -2.38 6.39 -14.22
CA ARG A 53 -2.57 7.20 -15.43
C ARG A 53 -1.38 8.11 -15.71
N GLU A 54 -0.70 8.60 -14.68
CA GLU A 54 0.43 9.54 -14.84
C GLU A 54 1.76 8.84 -15.13
N GLY A 55 1.95 7.60 -14.68
CA GLY A 55 3.21 6.86 -14.83
C GLY A 55 3.19 5.70 -15.82
N ASP A 56 2.17 5.59 -16.68
CA ASP A 56 1.98 4.45 -17.60
C ASP A 56 2.06 3.10 -16.87
N LEU A 57 1.31 2.96 -15.76
CA LEU A 57 1.22 1.73 -14.98
C LEU A 57 -0.13 1.03 -15.21
N GLU A 58 -0.11 -0.29 -15.09
CA GLU A 58 -1.32 -1.09 -14.90
C GLU A 58 -1.60 -1.23 -13.40
N VAL A 59 -2.83 -0.89 -12.99
CA VAL A 59 -3.31 -1.11 -11.61
C VAL A 59 -3.66 -2.60 -11.45
N LEU A 60 -3.12 -3.24 -10.42
CA LEU A 60 -3.54 -4.57 -10.02
C LEU A 60 -4.68 -4.44 -9.00
N ASP A 61 -5.79 -5.16 -9.24
CA ASP A 61 -7.07 -5.05 -8.53
C ASP A 61 -7.01 -5.60 -7.08
N MET A 62 -6.16 -4.99 -6.26
CA MET A 62 -6.02 -5.28 -4.84
C MET A 62 -5.67 -4.02 -4.06
N VAL A 63 -6.54 -3.69 -3.10
CA VAL A 63 -6.29 -2.65 -2.10
C VAL A 63 -6.31 -3.30 -0.72
N GLN A 64 -5.28 -3.09 0.09
CA GLN A 64 -5.26 -3.50 1.50
C GLN A 64 -5.25 -2.28 2.38
N ALA A 65 -6.38 -1.96 3.02
CA ALA A 65 -6.50 -0.85 3.95
C ALA A 65 -6.21 -1.30 5.39
N TYR A 66 -5.47 -0.48 6.14
CA TYR A 66 -5.16 -0.70 7.55
C TYR A 66 -5.48 0.58 8.34
N ARG A 67 -6.27 0.44 9.41
CA ARG A 67 -6.61 1.57 10.30
C ARG A 67 -5.47 1.77 11.30
N ILE A 68 -4.89 2.96 11.30
CA ILE A 68 -3.70 3.28 12.09
C ILE A 68 -4.08 3.87 13.45
N SER A 69 -5.08 4.74 13.50
CA SER A 69 -5.48 5.42 14.74
C SER A 69 -6.98 5.35 14.98
N ASP A 70 -7.36 5.59 16.23
CA ASP A 70 -8.74 5.87 16.61
C ASP A 70 -8.97 7.40 16.67
N GLY A 71 -9.61 7.93 15.63
CA GLY A 71 -9.98 9.35 15.56
C GLY A 71 -8.85 10.28 15.07
N ASP A 72 -8.78 11.48 15.64
CA ASP A 72 -7.92 12.58 15.17
C ASP A 72 -6.50 12.56 15.76
N GLU A 73 -6.05 11.42 16.28
CA GLU A 73 -4.72 11.27 16.87
C GLU A 73 -3.60 11.56 15.85
N GLU A 74 -2.59 12.31 16.28
CA GLU A 74 -1.42 12.66 15.45
C GLU A 74 -0.54 11.42 15.24
N MET A 75 0.02 11.28 14.03
CA MET A 75 0.99 10.22 13.75
C MET A 75 2.37 10.64 14.23
N GLY A 76 2.94 9.85 15.14
CA GLY A 76 4.28 10.06 15.69
C GLY A 76 5.35 9.16 15.08
N ALA A 77 6.60 9.37 15.51
CA ALA A 77 7.70 8.46 15.19
C ALA A 77 7.40 7.04 15.70
N GLY A 78 7.62 6.03 14.86
CA GLY A 78 7.34 4.63 15.19
C GLY A 78 5.88 4.19 14.98
N THR A 79 5.02 5.06 14.44
CA THR A 79 3.65 4.67 14.07
C THR A 79 3.68 3.57 13.00
N GLU A 80 3.07 2.43 13.30
CA GLU A 80 2.93 1.35 12.33
C GLU A 80 1.93 1.76 11.25
N VAL A 81 2.40 1.87 10.01
CA VAL A 81 1.57 2.23 8.86
C VAL A 81 1.11 1.03 8.06
N PHE A 82 1.72 -0.15 8.22
CA PHE A 82 1.28 -1.38 7.57
C PHE A 82 1.95 -2.58 8.23
N SER A 83 1.19 -3.66 8.44
CA SER A 83 1.72 -4.97 8.77
C SER A 83 0.89 -6.06 8.10
N LYS A 84 1.54 -7.18 7.75
CA LYS A 84 0.87 -8.36 7.18
C LYS A 84 1.42 -9.61 7.83
N LEU A 85 0.53 -10.35 8.48
CA LEU A 85 0.87 -11.63 9.08
C LEU A 85 0.64 -12.76 8.06
N HIS A 86 1.65 -13.61 7.89
CA HIS A 86 1.57 -14.80 7.06
C HIS A 86 1.50 -16.05 7.94
N ALA A 87 0.36 -16.74 7.92
CA ALA A 87 0.20 -18.04 8.57
C ALA A 87 0.58 -19.17 7.60
N LEU A 88 1.87 -19.25 7.25
CA LEU A 88 2.38 -20.24 6.30
C LEU A 88 3.17 -21.33 7.05
N ASP A 89 2.96 -22.59 6.68
CA ASP A 89 3.75 -23.73 7.15
C ASP A 89 5.01 -23.88 6.30
N LEU A 90 5.94 -22.93 6.46
CA LEU A 90 7.20 -22.87 5.72
C LEU A 90 8.37 -22.53 6.64
N PRO A 91 9.57 -23.11 6.40
CA PRO A 91 10.80 -22.61 7.00
C PRO A 91 11.05 -21.14 6.64
N ALA A 92 11.71 -20.39 7.54
CA ALA A 92 11.92 -18.96 7.40
C ALA A 92 12.69 -18.57 6.12
N ASN A 93 13.70 -19.36 5.72
CA ASN A 93 14.44 -19.10 4.47
C ASN A 93 13.56 -19.25 3.24
N ALA A 94 12.71 -20.28 3.17
CA ALA A 94 11.79 -20.48 2.06
C ALA A 94 10.73 -19.37 1.99
N PHE A 95 10.32 -18.81 3.13
CA PHE A 95 9.44 -17.63 3.16
C PHE A 95 10.14 -16.40 2.56
N LEU A 96 11.38 -16.12 2.99
CA LEU A 96 12.16 -14.97 2.50
C LEU A 96 12.52 -15.09 1.02
N ASP A 97 12.95 -16.27 0.57
CA ASP A 97 13.26 -16.54 -0.84
C ASP A 97 12.04 -16.31 -1.74
N ARG A 98 10.82 -16.57 -1.22
CA ARG A 98 9.57 -16.31 -1.93
C ARG A 98 9.17 -14.83 -1.89
N TYR A 99 9.50 -14.12 -0.81
CA TYR A 99 9.16 -12.71 -0.64
C TYR A 99 10.08 -11.81 -1.49
N ASP A 100 11.35 -12.19 -1.63
CA ASP A 100 12.40 -11.42 -2.31
C ASP A 100 12.95 -12.17 -3.54
N SER A 101 12.04 -12.66 -4.40
CA SER A 101 12.41 -13.57 -5.49
C SER A 101 12.83 -12.86 -6.80
N GLY A 102 13.21 -11.58 -6.76
CA GLY A 102 13.48 -10.80 -7.98
C GLY A 102 14.55 -9.71 -7.78
N PRO A 103 15.22 -9.26 -8.87
CA PRO A 103 16.18 -8.17 -8.77
C PRO A 103 15.47 -6.86 -8.36
N ALA A 104 15.99 -6.20 -7.32
CA ALA A 104 15.48 -4.91 -6.90
C ALA A 104 15.87 -3.82 -7.90
N HIS A 105 14.87 -3.06 -8.36
CA HIS A 105 15.10 -1.81 -9.09
C HIS A 105 15.12 -0.66 -8.10
N THR A 106 16.30 -0.33 -7.57
CA THR A 106 16.46 0.90 -6.80
C THR A 106 16.60 2.05 -7.79
N GLN A 107 15.66 3.00 -7.79
CA GLN A 107 15.89 4.29 -8.47
C GLN A 107 16.98 5.02 -7.67
N ILE A 108 18.23 4.82 -8.06
CA ILE A 108 19.34 5.64 -7.55
C ILE A 108 19.10 7.03 -8.15
N SER A 109 18.56 7.92 -7.33
CA SER A 109 18.56 9.34 -7.67
C SER A 109 19.99 9.84 -7.42
N GLU A 110 20.71 10.22 -8.47
CA GLU A 110 21.91 11.07 -8.33
C GLU A 110 21.52 12.50 -7.93
#